data_AF-A0AA44YFL9-F1
#
_entry.id   AF-A0AA44YFL9-F1
#
_cell.length_a   1.000
_cell.length_b   1.000
_cell.length_c   1.000
_cell.angle_alpha   90.00
_cell.angle_beta   90.00
_cell.angle_gamma   90.00
#
_symmetry.space_group_name_H-M   'P 1'
#
loop_
_entity.id
_entity.type
_entity.pdbx_description
1 polymer ?
#
loop_
_entity_poly.entity_id
_entity_poly.type
_entity_poly.pdbx_seq_one_letter_code
_entity_poly.pdbx_strand_id
1 'polypeptide(L)'
;MRTFTVVCPDCESKAIISKTNRKHKMLADVYCTCSNPECGHRFVANVTFSHTLCPSALTHGQMIQSLLKGITPEQRADTIGWLKAAQDKESQEAKDRVPDPIKPVVTRRKHADYVAKQ
;
A
#
# COMPACT_ATOMS: atom_id res chain seq x y z
N MET A 1 12.84 -3.24 -6.87
CA MET A 1 11.69 -2.47 -7.40
C MET A 1 11.11 -3.27 -8.55
N ARG A 2 9.85 -3.73 -8.50
CA ARG A 2 9.22 -4.48 -9.62
C ARG A 2 8.62 -3.48 -10.59
N THR A 3 9.05 -3.50 -11.85
CA THR A 3 8.51 -2.69 -12.95
C THR A 3 7.44 -3.46 -13.69
N PHE A 4 6.42 -2.77 -14.20
CA PHE A 4 5.38 -3.38 -15.02
C PHE A 4 5.99 -3.86 -16.35
N THR A 5 5.97 -5.17 -16.59
CA THR A 5 6.51 -5.78 -17.82
C THR A 5 5.36 -6.37 -18.64
N VAL A 6 5.27 -5.97 -19.91
CA VAL A 6 4.34 -6.59 -20.86
C VAL A 6 5.03 -7.81 -21.47
N VAL A 7 4.30 -8.90 -21.59
CA VAL A 7 4.80 -10.17 -22.15
C VAL A 7 4.26 -10.33 -23.58
N CYS A 8 5.11 -10.80 -24.49
CA CYS A 8 4.71 -11.10 -25.86
C CYS A 8 3.83 -12.36 -25.89
N PRO A 9 2.68 -12.36 -26.59
CA PRO A 9 1.78 -13.52 -26.65
C PRO A 9 2.38 -14.72 -27.40
N ASP A 10 3.28 -14.51 -28.35
CA ASP A 10 3.78 -15.58 -29.23
C ASP A 10 5.00 -16.31 -28.66
N CYS A 11 5.89 -15.59 -27.98
CA CYS A 11 7.18 -16.14 -27.53
C CYS A 11 7.42 -16.01 -26.02
N GLU A 12 6.46 -15.45 -25.28
CA GLU A 12 6.50 -15.23 -23.83
C GLU A 12 7.71 -14.40 -23.33
N SER A 13 8.48 -13.84 -24.24
CA SER A 13 9.58 -12.96 -23.89
C SER A 13 9.06 -11.57 -23.52
N LYS A 14 9.89 -10.82 -22.78
CA LYS A 14 9.56 -9.46 -22.35
C LYS A 14 9.45 -8.55 -23.56
N ALA A 15 8.42 -7.69 -23.56
CA ALA A 15 8.26 -6.65 -24.56
C ALA A 15 8.70 -5.29 -24.01
N ILE A 16 9.31 -4.49 -24.88
CA ILE A 16 9.76 -3.12 -24.62
C ILE A 16 8.66 -2.16 -25.06
N ILE A 17 8.26 -1.27 -24.16
CA ILE A 17 7.25 -0.24 -24.44
C ILE A 17 7.93 0.92 -25.18
N SER A 18 7.56 1.16 -26.43
CA SER A 18 8.10 2.26 -27.24
C SER A 18 7.31 3.55 -27.06
N LYS A 19 5.97 3.47 -27.04
CA LYS A 19 5.08 4.63 -26.95
C LYS A 19 3.85 4.28 -26.12
N THR A 20 3.41 5.22 -25.29
CA THR A 20 2.14 5.13 -24.58
C THR A 20 1.22 6.23 -25.08
N ASN A 21 0.10 5.85 -25.68
CA ASN A 21 -0.96 6.77 -26.10
C ASN A 21 -2.06 6.80 -25.02
N ARG A 22 -2.14 7.91 -24.28
CA ARG A 22 -3.13 8.09 -23.21
C ARG A 22 -4.42 8.65 -23.79
N LYS A 23 -5.47 7.83 -23.82
CA LYS A 23 -6.81 8.25 -24.27
C LYS A 23 -7.61 8.88 -23.13
N HIS A 24 -7.56 8.25 -21.96
CA HIS A 24 -8.27 8.70 -20.77
C HIS A 24 -7.38 8.54 -19.53
N LYS A 25 -7.77 9.14 -18.41
CA LYS A 25 -7.04 8.98 -17.12
C LYS A 25 -6.86 7.52 -16.70
N MET A 26 -7.77 6.65 -17.13
CA MET A 26 -7.86 5.23 -16.77
C MET A 26 -7.57 4.27 -17.93
N LEU A 27 -7.36 4.78 -19.15
CA LEU A 27 -7.22 3.95 -20.35
C LEU A 27 -6.05 4.47 -21.19
N ALA A 28 -5.09 3.60 -21.48
CA ALA A 28 -3.96 3.90 -22.34
C ALA A 28 -3.66 2.72 -23.27
N ASP A 29 -3.36 3.04 -24.52
CA ASP A 29 -2.84 2.09 -25.49
C ASP A 29 -1.31 2.12 -25.43
N VAL A 30 -0.69 0.96 -25.31
CA VAL A 30 0.76 0.83 -25.16
C VAL A 30 1.30 0.07 -26.36
N TYR A 31 2.19 0.72 -27.11
CA TYR A 31 2.87 0.14 -28.27
C TYR A 31 4.13 -0.58 -27.79
N CYS A 32 4.16 -1.88 -28.02
CA CYS A 32 5.17 -2.80 -27.53
C CYS A 32 5.92 -3.45 -28.69
N THR A 33 7.23 -3.64 -28.49
CA THR A 33 8.10 -4.40 -29.38
C THR A 33 8.73 -5.53 -28.60
N CYS A 34 8.64 -6.76 -29.09
CA CYS A 34 9.25 -7.93 -28.49
C CYS A 34 10.77 -7.75 -28.35
N SER A 35 11.35 -8.17 -27.22
CA SER A 35 12.80 -8.10 -27.01
C SER A 35 13.56 -9.22 -27.71
N ASN A 36 12.90 -10.33 -28.05
CA ASN A 36 13.55 -11.42 -28.78
C ASN A 36 13.67 -11.04 -30.28
N PRO A 37 14.90 -10.94 -30.84
CA PRO A 37 15.11 -10.57 -32.24
C PRO A 37 14.53 -11.59 -33.22
N GLU A 38 14.41 -12.88 -32.84
CA GLU A 38 13.80 -13.91 -33.69
C GLU A 38 12.29 -13.75 -33.79
N CYS A 39 11.65 -13.25 -32.72
CA CYS A 39 10.22 -13.02 -32.70
C CYS A 39 9.85 -11.71 -33.41
N GLY A 40 10.54 -10.61 -33.06
CA GLY A 40 10.33 -9.30 -33.70
C GLY A 40 8.90 -8.73 -33.60
N HIS A 41 8.02 -9.33 -32.81
CA HIS A 41 6.60 -9.02 -32.79
C HIS A 41 6.35 -7.60 -32.27
N ARG A 42 5.49 -6.86 -32.97
CA ARG A 42 5.09 -5.49 -32.62
C ARG A 42 3.59 -5.45 -32.43
N PHE A 43 3.15 -5.08 -31.24
CA PHE A 43 1.75 -5.17 -30.87
C PHE A 43 1.31 -3.99 -30.02
N VAL A 44 0.00 -3.80 -29.93
CA VAL A 44 -0.63 -2.79 -29.10
C VAL A 44 -1.37 -3.49 -27.97
N ALA A 45 -1.07 -3.12 -26.73
CA ALA A 45 -1.75 -3.62 -25.54
C ALA A 45 -2.56 -2.50 -24.88
N ASN A 46 -3.82 -2.78 -24.54
CA ASN A 46 -4.67 -1.83 -23.84
C ASN A 46 -4.48 -2.00 -22.33
N VAL A 47 -3.93 -0.99 -21.67
CA VAL A 47 -3.81 -0.94 -20.21
C VAL A 47 -4.99 -0.15 -19.68
N THR A 48 -5.82 -0.83 -18.90
CA THR A 48 -7.08 -0.27 -18.39
C THR A 48 -7.15 -0.44 -16.88
N PHE A 49 -7.64 0.59 -16.20
CA PHE A 49 -7.99 0.48 -14.79
C PHE A 49 -9.22 -0.42 -14.65
N SER A 50 -9.10 -1.52 -13.92
CA SER A 50 -10.21 -2.46 -13.72
C SER A 50 -11.12 -2.02 -12.56
N HIS A 51 -10.62 -2.08 -11.33
CA HIS A 51 -11.38 -1.72 -10.14
C HIS A 51 -10.43 -1.43 -8.97
N THR A 52 -10.96 -0.72 -7.99
CA THR A 52 -10.25 -0.40 -6.74
C THR A 52 -10.43 -1.55 -5.75
N LEU A 53 -9.36 -2.21 -5.33
CA LEU A 53 -9.42 -3.21 -4.25
C LEU A 53 -9.48 -2.53 -2.88
N CYS A 54 -8.55 -1.60 -2.64
CA CYS A 54 -8.52 -0.76 -1.46
C CYS A 54 -8.51 0.69 -1.94
N PRO A 55 -9.42 1.53 -1.44
CA PRO A 55 -9.48 2.90 -1.88
C PRO A 55 -8.30 3.72 -1.40
N SER A 56 -8.05 4.82 -2.11
CA SER A 56 -6.97 5.75 -1.74
C SER A 56 -7.21 6.33 -0.36
N ALA A 57 -6.14 6.49 0.44
CA ALA A 57 -6.17 7.19 1.72
C ALA A 57 -6.72 8.63 1.58
N LEU A 58 -6.58 9.24 0.40
CA LEU A 58 -7.14 10.55 0.08
C LEU A 58 -8.67 10.54 -0.01
N THR A 59 -9.26 9.42 -0.44
CA THR A 59 -10.71 9.27 -0.64
C THR A 59 -11.37 8.51 0.52
N HIS A 60 -10.59 7.87 1.39
CA HIS A 60 -11.08 7.11 2.54
C HIS A 60 -12.01 7.95 3.44
N GLY A 61 -11.64 9.19 3.74
CA GLY A 61 -12.47 10.08 4.57
C GLY A 61 -13.83 10.39 3.94
N GLN A 62 -13.86 10.64 2.62
CA GLN A 62 -15.10 10.92 1.90
C GLN A 62 -16.02 9.70 1.85
N MET A 63 -15.47 8.49 1.73
CA MET A 63 -16.28 7.28 1.80
C MET A 63 -16.84 7.00 3.19
N ILE A 64 -16.03 7.19 4.24
CA ILE A 64 -16.52 7.05 5.61
C ILE A 64 -17.66 8.06 5.85
N GLN A 65 -17.51 9.29 5.38
CA GLN A 65 -18.59 10.29 5.44
C GLN A 65 -19.85 9.85 4.69
N SER A 66 -19.73 9.30 3.49
CA SER A 66 -20.86 8.79 2.73
C SER A 66 -21.56 7.62 3.44
N LEU A 67 -20.79 6.70 4.04
CA LEU A 67 -21.31 5.60 4.85
C LEU A 67 -22.07 6.11 6.08
N LEU A 68 -21.49 7.07 6.81
CA LEU A 68 -22.12 7.69 7.99
C LEU A 68 -23.44 8.40 7.64
N LYS A 69 -23.52 9.02 6.45
CA LYS A 69 -24.77 9.63 5.95
C LYS A 69 -25.84 8.58 5.63
N GLY A 70 -25.44 7.39 5.17
CA GLY A 70 -26.36 6.31 4.77
C GLY A 70 -26.95 5.48 5.91
N ILE A 71 -26.37 5.53 7.12
CA ILE A 71 -26.87 4.77 8.28
C ILE A 71 -27.96 5.51 9.06
N THR A 72 -28.84 4.74 9.68
CA THR A 72 -29.95 5.22 10.53
C THR A 72 -29.45 5.90 11.80
N PRO A 73 -30.25 6.79 12.43
CA PRO A 73 -29.82 7.51 13.63
C PRO A 73 -29.50 6.58 14.82
N GLU A 74 -30.19 5.45 14.95
CA GLU A 74 -29.92 4.45 16.00
C GLU A 74 -28.54 3.80 15.80
N GLN A 75 -28.24 3.36 14.57
CA GLN A 75 -26.95 2.77 14.22
C GLN A 75 -25.78 3.76 14.39
N ARG A 76 -26.03 5.06 14.30
CA ARG A 76 -25.02 6.11 14.57
C ARG A 76 -24.63 6.13 16.05
N ALA A 77 -25.58 5.96 16.95
CA ALA A 77 -25.31 5.93 18.38
C ALA A 77 -24.43 4.73 18.75
N ASP A 78 -24.76 3.56 18.20
CA ASP A 78 -23.99 2.33 18.40
C ASP A 78 -22.57 2.45 17.84
N THR A 79 -22.43 2.97 16.62
CA THR A 79 -21.10 3.19 16.02
C THR A 79 -20.25 4.19 16.82
N ILE A 80 -20.84 5.27 17.33
CA ILE A 80 -20.14 6.19 18.24
C ILE A 80 -19.67 5.47 19.50
N GLY A 81 -20.50 4.60 20.08
CA GLY A 81 -20.16 3.78 21.23
C GLY A 81 -18.95 2.88 20.97
N TRP A 82 -18.96 2.14 19.85
CA TRP A 82 -17.85 1.27 19.45
C TRP A 82 -16.56 2.06 19.18
N LEU A 83 -16.66 3.23 18.54
CA LEU A 83 -15.49 4.08 18.26
C LEU A 83 -14.84 4.62 19.53
N LYS A 84 -15.64 5.06 20.53
CA LYS A 84 -15.11 5.51 21.83
C LYS A 84 -14.38 4.38 22.56
N ALA A 85 -14.99 3.19 22.61
CA ALA A 85 -14.38 2.03 23.24
C ALA A 85 -13.05 1.61 22.57
N ALA A 86 -12.92 1.80 21.25
CA ALA A 86 -11.66 1.58 20.54
C ALA A 86 -10.59 2.62 20.93
N GLN A 87 -10.96 3.91 21.01
CA GLN A 87 -10.04 4.98 21.44
C GLN A 87 -9.53 4.79 22.87
N ASP A 88 -10.41 4.34 23.77
CA ASP A 88 -10.04 4.06 25.16
C ASP A 88 -9.04 2.91 25.24
N LYS A 89 -9.20 1.86 24.41
CA LYS A 89 -8.23 0.76 24.32
C LYS A 89 -6.89 1.21 23.76
N GLU A 90 -6.87 1.97 22.66
CA GLU A 90 -5.63 2.51 22.08
C GLU A 90 -4.88 3.40 23.08
N SER A 91 -5.60 4.21 23.85
CA SER A 91 -4.99 5.08 24.87
C SER A 91 -4.55 4.34 26.13
N GLN A 92 -5.19 3.21 26.47
CA GLN A 92 -4.69 2.28 27.50
C GLN A 92 -3.42 1.57 27.04
N GLU A 93 -3.42 0.99 25.84
CA GLU A 93 -2.24 0.35 25.25
C GLU A 93 -1.05 1.32 25.12
N ALA A 94 -1.32 2.59 24.80
CA ALA A 94 -0.29 3.63 24.76
C ALA A 94 0.31 3.92 26.14
N LYS A 95 -0.48 3.88 27.22
CA LYS A 95 0.00 4.04 28.60
C LYS A 95 0.83 2.85 29.04
N ASP A 96 0.43 1.63 28.66
CA ASP A 96 1.12 0.39 29.01
C ASP A 96 2.48 0.23 28.29
N ARG A 97 2.68 0.90 27.14
CA ARG A 97 3.97 0.94 26.43
C ARG A 97 5.00 1.89 27.06
N VAL A 98 4.58 2.81 27.92
CA VAL A 98 5.52 3.68 28.64
C VAL A 98 6.21 2.82 29.70
N PRO A 99 7.56 2.74 29.73
CA PRO A 99 8.25 2.02 30.77
C PRO A 99 7.85 2.56 32.15
N ASP A 100 7.40 1.67 33.03
CA ASP A 100 6.94 2.05 34.37
C ASP A 100 7.98 2.97 35.05
N PRO A 101 7.59 4.17 35.52
CA PRO A 101 8.54 5.13 36.10
C PRO A 101 9.23 4.61 37.38
N ILE A 102 8.69 3.55 37.98
CA ILE A 102 9.24 2.88 39.17
C ILE A 102 10.24 1.79 38.78
N LYS A 103 10.16 1.22 37.57
CA LYS A 103 11.09 0.18 37.13
C LYS A 103 12.45 0.80 36.83
N PRO A 104 13.55 0.28 37.42
CA PRO A 104 14.88 0.78 37.12
C PRO A 104 15.21 0.52 35.65
N VAL A 105 15.62 1.57 34.94
CA VAL A 105 16.12 1.45 33.57
C VAL A 105 17.48 0.73 33.64
N VAL A 106 17.47 -0.58 33.44
CA VAL A 106 18.69 -1.40 33.39
C VAL A 106 19.42 -1.10 32.08
N THR A 107 20.29 -0.11 32.10
CA THR A 107 21.25 0.09 31.01
C THR A 107 22.39 -0.92 31.21
N ARG A 108 22.58 -1.84 30.25
CA ARG A 108 23.80 -2.66 30.23
C ARG A 108 24.99 -1.71 30.10
N ARG A 109 25.80 -1.59 31.15
CA ARG A 109 27.14 -0.97 31.02
C ARG A 109 27.89 -1.80 29.99
N LYS A 110 28.11 -1.25 28.79
CA LYS A 110 29.08 -1.82 27.86
C LYS A 110 30.42 -1.72 28.57
N HIS A 111 30.96 -2.85 29.02
CA HIS A 111 32.34 -2.91 29.47
C HIS A 111 33.19 -2.51 28.26
N ALA A 112 33.73 -1.29 28.28
CA ALA A 112 34.93 -1.02 27.51
C ALA A 112 36.00 -1.99 28.04
N ASP A 113 36.86 -2.48 27.15
CA ASP A 113 37.95 -3.43 27.43
C ASP A 113 37.60 -4.89 27.19
N TYR A 114 37.36 -5.25 25.91
CA TYR A 114 37.63 -6.63 25.43
C TYR A 114 38.08 -6.71 23.95
N VAL A 115 38.65 -5.65 23.39
CA VAL A 115 39.37 -5.71 22.10
C VAL A 115 40.73 -5.05 22.24
N ALA A 116 41.48 -5.52 23.23
CA ALA A 116 42.93 -5.32 23.32
C ALA A 116 43.54 -6.68 23.65
N LYS A 117 43.55 -7.58 22.65
CA LYS A 117 44.44 -8.76 22.47
C LYS A 117 43.85 -9.72 21.43
N GLN A 118 44.26 -9.57 20.17
CA GLN A 118 44.91 -10.58 19.32
C GLN A 118 45.04 -10.06 17.89
#